data_AF-A0A355U4N0-F1
#
_entry.id   AF-A0A355U4N0-F1
#
_cell.length_a   1.000
_cell.length_b   1.000
_cell.length_c   1.000
_cell.angle_alpha   90.00
_cell.angle_beta   90.00
_cell.angle_gamma   90.00
#
_symmetry.space_group_name_H-M   'P 1'
#
loop_
_entity.id
_entity.type
_entity.pdbx_description
1 polymer ?
#
loop_
_entity_poly.entity_id
_entity_poly.type
_entity_poly.pdbx_seq_one_letter_code
_entity_poly.pdbx_strand_id
1 'polypeptide(L)'
;MVKKKNRIGSSSFLYGILAAVLLLCLFDMPYGFYTFVRFLASVSFCYLAFKACSEGNNDRMVLFIALTVLFQPFIKLPLGRFLWNMVDLIAAAILVYYLISHVNK
;
A
#
# COMPACT_ATOMS: atom_id res chain seq x y z
N MET A 1 -25.81 -9.67 8.37
CA MET A 1 -25.87 -9.61 6.88
C MET A 1 -24.98 -8.46 6.41
N VAL A 2 -23.73 -8.74 6.02
CA VAL A 2 -22.86 -7.75 5.35
C VAL A 2 -22.71 -8.21 3.88
N LYS A 3 -23.17 -7.36 2.97
CA LYS A 3 -23.27 -7.62 1.52
C LYS A 3 -21.92 -8.07 0.93
N LYS A 4 -21.86 -9.32 0.49
CA LYS A 4 -20.89 -9.85 -0.47
C LYS A 4 -21.22 -9.26 -1.85
N LYS A 5 -20.43 -8.31 -2.37
CA LYS A 5 -20.58 -7.81 -3.76
C LYS A 5 -19.22 -7.49 -4.40
N ASN A 6 -18.62 -8.56 -4.93
CA ASN A 6 -17.96 -8.68 -6.24
C ASN A 6 -17.15 -7.48 -6.80
N ARG A 7 -15.82 -7.57 -6.78
CA ARG A 7 -14.91 -7.15 -7.89
C ARG A 7 -13.57 -7.91 -7.84
N ILE A 8 -13.60 -9.21 -8.12
CA ILE A 8 -12.38 -10.04 -8.25
C ILE A 8 -11.53 -9.61 -9.49
N GLY A 9 -12.09 -8.83 -10.43
CA GLY A 9 -11.38 -8.28 -11.59
C GLY A 9 -10.70 -6.91 -11.44
N SER A 10 -10.93 -6.14 -10.36
CA SER A 10 -10.32 -4.79 -10.19
C SER A 10 -9.06 -4.77 -9.31
N SER A 11 -8.74 -5.87 -8.62
CA SER A 11 -7.60 -5.93 -7.69
C SER A 11 -6.27 -5.62 -8.38
N SER A 12 -6.04 -6.20 -9.56
CA SER A 12 -4.79 -6.08 -10.32
C SER A 12 -4.49 -4.65 -10.75
N PHE A 13 -5.53 -3.88 -11.09
CA PHE A 13 -5.38 -2.48 -11.48
C PHE A 13 -5.04 -1.57 -10.29
N LEU A 14 -5.61 -1.86 -9.11
CA LEU A 14 -5.29 -1.15 -7.87
C LEU A 14 -3.84 -1.38 -7.44
N TYR A 15 -3.35 -2.61 -7.52
CA TYR A 15 -1.94 -2.92 -7.25
C TYR A 15 -1.00 -2.20 -8.22
N GLY A 16 -1.35 -2.13 -9.51
CA GLY A 16 -0.57 -1.40 -10.52
C GLY A 16 -0.51 0.11 -10.28
N ILE A 17 -1.65 0.73 -9.94
CA ILE A 17 -1.70 2.15 -9.58
C ILE A 17 -0.87 2.41 -8.31
N LEU A 18 -0.97 1.55 -7.29
CA LEU A 18 -0.17 1.68 -6.07
C LEU A 18 1.33 1.59 -6.39
N ALA A 19 1.75 0.58 -7.14
CA ALA A 19 3.14 0.43 -7.53
C ALA A 19 3.66 1.64 -8.33
N ALA A 20 2.85 2.20 -9.24
CA ALA A 20 3.20 3.40 -9.98
C ALA A 20 3.32 4.65 -9.07
N VAL A 21 2.44 4.78 -8.08
CA VAL A 21 2.47 5.88 -7.10
C VAL A 21 3.68 5.78 -6.17
N LEU A 22 4.03 4.57 -5.70
CA LEU A 22 5.27 4.33 -4.95
C LEU A 22 6.51 4.61 -5.82
N LEU A 23 6.54 4.14 -7.08
CA LEU A 23 7.64 4.46 -8.00
C LEU A 23 7.76 5.96 -8.30
N LEU A 24 6.65 6.71 -8.38
CA LEU A 24 6.68 8.17 -8.48
C LEU A 24 7.29 8.82 -7.23
N CYS A 25 7.11 8.20 -6.06
CA CYS A 25 7.71 8.62 -4.79
C CYS A 25 9.24 8.47 -4.78
N LEU A 26 9.80 7.60 -5.63
CA LEU A 26 11.25 7.47 -5.81
C LEU A 26 11.87 8.70 -6.50
N PHE A 27 11.06 9.46 -7.25
CA PHE A 27 11.48 10.71 -7.87
C PHE A 27 11.39 11.86 -6.87
N ASP A 28 12.47 12.65 -6.79
CA ASP A 28 12.63 13.70 -5.79
C ASP A 28 11.68 14.88 -6.08
N MET A 29 10.48 14.85 -5.48
CA MET A 29 9.43 15.88 -5.63
C MET A 29 9.31 16.77 -4.37
N PRO A 30 8.70 17.97 -4.47
CA PRO A 30 8.57 18.90 -3.35
C PRO A 30 7.87 18.24 -2.14
N TYR A 31 8.30 18.62 -0.94
CA TYR A 31 7.94 17.95 0.34
C TYR A 31 6.42 17.80 0.59
N GLY A 32 5.61 18.74 0.08
CA GLY A 32 4.15 18.66 0.16
C GLY A 32 3.55 17.50 -0.62
N PHE A 33 4.14 17.13 -1.76
CA PHE A 33 3.67 16.02 -2.59
C PHE A 33 3.86 14.68 -1.89
N TYR A 34 5.00 14.48 -1.21
CA TYR A 34 5.26 13.28 -0.40
C TYR A 34 4.22 13.07 0.71
N THR A 35 3.80 14.14 1.38
CA THR A 35 2.79 14.05 2.44
C THR A 35 1.44 13.61 1.88
N PHE A 36 1.05 14.14 0.71
CA PHE A 36 -0.16 13.74 0.02
C PHE A 36 -0.10 12.28 -0.45
N VAL A 37 1.03 11.86 -1.02
CA VAL A 37 1.23 10.46 -1.45
C VAL A 37 1.15 9.50 -0.27
N ARG A 38 1.72 9.83 0.89
CA ARG A 38 1.59 9.00 2.11
C ARG A 38 0.14 8.88 2.59
N PHE A 39 -0.61 9.98 2.53
CA PHE A 39 -2.05 9.92 2.83
C PHE A 39 -2.78 8.99 1.86
N LEU A 40 -2.49 9.08 0.56
CA LEU A 40 -3.09 8.21 -0.46
C LEU A 40 -2.68 6.74 -0.29
N ALA A 41 -1.42 6.49 0.02
CA ALA A 41 -0.87 5.17 0.28
C ALA A 41 -1.50 4.54 1.52
N SER A 42 -1.59 5.27 2.64
CA SER A 42 -2.23 4.80 3.86
C SER A 42 -3.71 4.49 3.67
N VAL A 43 -4.48 5.32 2.94
CA VAL A 43 -5.88 5.01 2.59
C VAL A 43 -5.98 3.73 1.76
N SER A 44 -5.06 3.54 0.82
CA SER A 44 -5.04 2.37 -0.05
C SER A 44 -4.67 1.09 0.69
N PHE A 45 -3.67 1.14 1.57
CA PHE A 45 -3.29 0.03 2.45
C PHE A 45 -4.40 -0.30 3.47
N CYS A 46 -5.12 0.70 3.97
CA CYS A 46 -6.27 0.49 4.84
C CYS A 46 -7.38 -0.29 4.10
N TYR A 47 -7.68 0.07 2.85
CA TYR A 47 -8.63 -0.67 2.02
C TYR A 47 -8.16 -2.12 1.77
N LEU A 48 -6.88 -2.33 1.48
CA LEU A 48 -6.26 -3.65 1.33
C LEU A 48 -6.33 -4.50 2.60
N ALA A 49 -6.08 -3.91 3.77
CA ALA A 49 -6.21 -4.56 5.06
C ALA A 49 -7.65 -5.00 5.32
N PHE A 50 -8.64 -4.16 5.00
CA PHE A 50 -10.06 -4.50 5.14
C PHE A 50 -10.46 -5.67 4.23
N LYS A 51 -9.92 -5.69 3.00
CA LYS A 51 -10.11 -6.82 2.09
C LYS A 51 -9.47 -8.10 2.63
N ALA A 52 -8.23 -8.04 3.12
CA ALA A 52 -7.53 -9.18 3.70
C ALA A 52 -8.25 -9.74 4.94
N CYS A 53 -8.85 -8.86 5.75
CA CYS A 53 -9.72 -9.23 6.87
C CYS A 53 -10.94 -10.03 6.39
N SER A 54 -11.58 -9.59 5.31
CA SER A 54 -12.72 -10.31 4.72
C SER A 54 -12.34 -11.63 4.02
N GLU A 55 -11.10 -11.78 3.57
CA GLU A 55 -10.57 -13.02 3.00
C GLU A 55 -10.09 -14.02 4.08
N GLY A 56 -10.13 -13.64 5.36
CA GLY A 56 -9.73 -14.49 6.49
C GLY A 56 -8.22 -14.74 6.58
N ASN A 57 -7.41 -13.95 5.87
CA ASN A 57 -5.97 -14.14 5.78
C ASN A 57 -5.25 -13.20 6.74
N ASN A 58 -5.13 -13.64 7.99
CA ASN A 58 -4.63 -12.84 9.11
C ASN A 58 -3.20 -12.32 8.87
N ASP A 59 -2.32 -13.12 8.27
CA ASP A 59 -0.94 -12.73 7.98
C ASP A 59 -0.88 -11.50 7.06
N ARG A 60 -1.69 -11.50 5.99
CA ARG A 60 -1.78 -10.38 5.03
C ARG A 60 -2.41 -9.15 5.66
N MET A 61 -3.41 -9.35 6.51
CA MET A 61 -4.08 -8.26 7.22
C MET A 61 -3.10 -7.53 8.14
N VAL A 62 -2.34 -8.26 8.96
CA VAL A 62 -1.34 -7.68 9.87
C VAL A 62 -0.26 -6.93 9.09
N LEU A 63 0.21 -7.48 7.97
CA LEU A 63 1.17 -6.82 7.09
C LEU A 63 0.62 -5.48 6.56
N PHE A 64 -0.58 -5.45 5.99
CA PHE A 64 -1.16 -4.22 5.45
C PHE A 64 -1.52 -3.19 6.54
N ILE A 65 -1.93 -3.64 7.72
CA ILE A 65 -2.13 -2.75 8.87
C ILE A 65 -0.79 -2.14 9.29
N ALA A 66 0.28 -2.94 9.40
CA ALA A 66 1.61 -2.45 9.73
C ALA A 66 2.10 -1.41 8.71
N LEU A 67 1.91 -1.67 7.41
CA LEU A 67 2.22 -0.69 6.36
C LEU A 67 1.35 0.57 6.48
N THR A 68 0.06 0.44 6.75
CA THR A 68 -0.83 1.60 6.95
C THR A 68 -0.34 2.48 8.10
N VAL A 69 0.06 1.85 9.21
CA VAL A 69 0.60 2.52 10.40
C VAL A 69 1.98 3.14 10.10
N LEU A 70 2.78 2.50 9.26
CA LEU A 70 4.10 3.01 8.84
C LEU A 70 3.99 4.24 7.94
N PHE A 71 3.06 4.21 6.98
CA PHE A 71 2.79 5.31 6.04
C PHE A 71 1.81 6.36 6.60
N GLN A 72 1.37 6.22 7.85
CA GLN A 72 0.40 7.13 8.42
C GLN A 72 0.97 8.56 8.50
N PRO A 73 0.22 9.59 8.09
CA PRO A 73 0.66 10.99 8.21
C PRO A 73 0.48 11.59 9.62
N PHE A 74 0.00 10.81 10.60
CA PHE A 74 -0.24 11.30 11.96
C PHE A 74 1.03 11.39 12.81
N ILE A 75 1.97 10.46 12.61
CA ILE A 75 3.27 10.50 13.29
C ILE A 75 4.25 11.18 12.34
N LYS A 76 4.69 12.39 12.70
CA LYS A 76 5.82 13.04 12.03
C LYS A 76 7.07 12.22 12.33
N LEU A 77 7.34 11.24 11.48
CA LEU A 77 8.54 10.43 11.49
C LEU A 77 9.59 11.15 10.63
N PRO A 78 10.60 11.82 11.23
CA PRO A 78 11.67 12.49 10.49
C PRO A 78 12.71 11.47 10.01
N LEU A 79 12.26 10.33 9.47
CA LEU A 79 13.16 9.44 8.73
C LEU A 79 13.67 10.27 7.55
N GLY A 80 14.99 10.33 7.37
CA GLY A 80 15.59 11.05 6.25
C GLY A 80 15.07 10.52 4.91
N ARG A 81 15.23 11.32 3.86
CA ARG A 81 14.75 10.99 2.49
C ARG A 81 15.22 9.60 2.03
N PHE A 82 16.47 9.24 2.37
CA PHE A 82 17.06 7.93 2.08
C PHE A 82 16.31 6.76 2.73
N LEU A 83 15.96 6.85 4.03
CA LEU A 83 15.24 5.77 4.71
C LEU A 83 13.83 5.62 4.15
N TRP A 84 13.14 6.72 3.85
CA TRP A 84 11.81 6.65 3.26
C TRP A 84 11.82 6.01 1.88
N ASN A 85 12.81 6.30 1.05
CA ASN A 85 12.95 5.64 -0.25
C ASN A 85 13.16 4.12 -0.09
N MET A 86 13.91 3.69 0.93
CA MET A 86 14.08 2.26 1.22
C MET A 86 12.77 1.60 1.67
N VAL A 87 12.03 2.24 2.58
CA VAL A 87 10.72 1.75 3.04
C VAL A 87 9.74 1.66 1.86
N ASP A 88 9.72 2.68 1.01
CA ASP A 88 8.86 2.75 -0.17
C ASP A 88 9.21 1.64 -1.19
N LEU A 89 10.51 1.43 -1.45
CA LEU A 89 10.99 0.34 -2.30
C LEU A 89 10.58 -1.04 -1.78
N ILE A 90 10.70 -1.28 -0.47
CA ILE A 90 10.29 -2.54 0.16
C ILE A 90 8.77 -2.73 0.04
N ALA A 91 7.98 -1.68 0.31
CA ALA A 91 6.53 -1.73 0.19
C ALA A 91 6.09 -2.00 -1.26
N ALA A 92 6.76 -1.38 -2.24
CA ALA A 92 6.53 -1.61 -3.66
C ALA A 92 6.85 -3.06 -4.04
N ALA A 93 7.97 -3.62 -3.57
CA ALA A 93 8.34 -5.01 -3.82
C ALA A 93 7.31 -5.99 -3.26
N ILE A 94 6.78 -5.75 -2.05
CA ILE A 94 5.71 -6.54 -1.43
C ILE A 94 4.45 -6.51 -2.31
N LEU A 95 4.04 -5.33 -2.77
CA LEU A 95 2.87 -5.18 -3.64
C LEU A 95 3.04 -5.93 -4.97
N VAL A 96 4.23 -5.85 -5.59
CA VAL A 96 4.55 -6.56 -6.83
C VAL A 96 4.54 -8.07 -6.62
N TYR A 97 5.10 -8.57 -5.52
CA TYR A 97 5.04 -9.99 -5.18
C TYR A 97 3.59 -10.50 -5.07
N TYR A 98 2.72 -9.72 -4.40
CA TYR A 98 1.30 -10.05 -4.31
C TYR A 98 0.59 -10.01 -5.66
N LEU A 99 0.91 -9.05 -6.53
CA LEU A 99 0.39 -8.98 -7.89
C LEU A 99 0.73 -10.26 -8.66
N ILE A 100 2.00 -10.68 -8.65
CA ILE A 100 2.46 -11.89 -9.35
C ILE A 100 1.81 -13.14 -8.77
N SER A 101 1.74 -13.25 -7.43
CA SER A 101 1.09 -14.37 -6.75
C SER A 101 -0.40 -14.48 -7.07
N HIS A 102 -1.08 -13.35 -7.33
CA HIS A 102 -2.48 -13.31 -7.71
C HIS A 102 -2.71 -13.56 -9.22
N VAL A 103 -1.74 -13.25 -10.08
CA VAL A 103 -1.78 -13.56 -11.51
C VAL A 103 -1.51 -15.04 -11.78
N ASN A 104 -0.66 -15.67 -10.97
CA ASN A 104 -0.24 -17.06 -11.16
C ASN A 104 -1.19 -18.10 -10.54
N LYS A 105 -2.39 -17.69 -10.13
CA LYS A 105 -3.38 -18.51 -9.42
C LYS A 105 -4.74 -18.39 -10.08
#